data_AF-A0A8J6W5G6-F1
#
_entry.id   AF-A0A8J6W5G6-F1
#
_cell.length_a   1.000
_cell.length_b   1.000
_cell.length_c   1.000
_cell.angle_alpha   90.00
_cell.angle_beta   90.00
_cell.angle_gamma   90.00
#
_symmetry.space_group_name_H-M   'P 1'
#
loop_
_entity.id
_entity.type
_entity.pdbx_description
1 polymer ?
#
loop_
_entity_poly.entity_id
_entity_poly.type
_entity_poly.pdbx_seq_one_letter_code
_entity_poly.pdbx_strand_id
1 'polypeptide(L)'
;MPEQFDPLKFLEQLSPSEKLIGIVLVSLLFLLPSILEKFSSENLKLIVLVLFTGLILSIAWLATYKNKKIENDRKLKISFENKLRALRDREAELMGEEQKNLTEVIQRLRFISNQVTTCLERSNKNLSEREEVATLKPVVLDVQKQVRQIIVKLEVKLQTSDNRINDLMGAKTLFEKSDEIAKAIISSKELK
;
A
#
# COMPACT_ATOMS: atom_id res chain seq x y z
N MET A 1 24.70 -3.05 30.67
CA MET A 1 25.95 -2.34 30.34
C MET A 1 25.64 -1.38 29.20
N PRO A 2 26.04 -0.10 29.25
CA PRO A 2 25.95 0.74 28.06
C PRO A 2 26.87 0.16 26.98
N GLU A 3 26.38 0.03 25.76
CA GLU A 3 27.18 -0.40 24.62
C GLU A 3 28.38 0.54 24.46
N GLN A 4 29.59 -0.01 24.39
CA GLN A 4 30.79 0.77 24.10
C GLN A 4 30.65 1.37 22.70
N PHE A 5 30.70 2.69 22.60
CA PHE A 5 30.72 3.41 21.33
C PHE A 5 31.98 3.04 20.54
N ASP A 6 31.80 2.31 19.44
CA ASP A 6 32.87 1.97 18.50
C ASP A 6 32.92 3.04 17.39
N PRO A 7 33.89 3.97 17.41
CA PRO A 7 33.95 5.08 16.47
C PRO A 7 34.16 4.61 15.02
N LEU A 8 34.75 3.43 14.78
CA LEU A 8 34.95 2.91 13.43
C LEU A 8 33.63 2.44 12.83
N LYS A 9 32.80 1.73 13.62
CA LYS A 9 31.45 1.34 13.19
C LYS A 9 30.51 2.53 13.00
N PHE A 10 30.63 3.55 13.83
CA PHE A 10 29.89 4.80 13.65
C PHE A 10 30.25 5.48 12.33
N LEU A 11 31.54 5.54 11.99
CA LEU A 11 32.01 6.11 10.72
C LEU A 11 31.54 5.29 9.51
N GLU A 12 31.43 3.96 9.62
CA GLU A 12 30.91 3.12 8.54
C GLU A 12 29.44 3.42 8.22
N GLN A 13 28.62 3.72 9.23
CA GLN A 13 27.19 4.03 9.11
C GLN A 13 26.90 5.40 8.48
N LEU A 14 27.89 6.29 8.39
CA LEU A 14 27.73 7.60 7.75
C LEU A 14 27.61 7.47 6.22
N SER A 15 26.68 8.23 5.64
CA SER A 15 26.55 8.35 4.19
C SER A 15 27.82 8.94 3.55
N PRO A 16 28.10 8.68 2.26
CA PRO A 16 29.27 9.23 1.57
C PRO A 16 29.40 10.76 1.69
N SER A 17 28.27 11.47 1.70
CA SER A 17 28.21 12.92 1.91
C SER A 17 28.61 13.34 3.33
N GLU A 18 28.23 12.58 4.34
CA GLU A 18 28.58 12.86 5.74
C GLU A 18 30.04 12.53 6.02
N LYS A 19 30.57 11.46 5.40
CA LYS A 19 32.01 11.13 5.41
C LYS A 19 32.83 12.27 4.82
N LEU A 20 32.41 12.82 3.67
CA LEU A 20 33.07 13.97 3.05
C LEU A 20 33.03 15.21 3.96
N ILE A 21 31.88 15.51 4.56
CA ILE A 21 31.74 16.63 5.52
C ILE A 21 32.65 16.43 6.73
N GLY A 22 32.70 15.22 7.28
CA GLY A 22 33.59 14.87 8.39
C GLY A 22 35.06 15.04 8.04
N ILE A 23 35.49 14.57 6.86
CA ILE A 23 36.87 14.73 6.37
C ILE A 23 37.20 16.21 6.19
N VAL A 24 36.29 17.01 5.61
CA VAL A 24 36.47 18.45 5.43
C VAL A 24 36.59 19.15 6.78
N LEU A 25 35.74 18.82 7.75
CA LEU A 25 35.76 19.36 9.11
C LEU A 25 37.07 19.05 9.84
N VAL A 26 37.52 17.80 9.79
CA VAL A 26 38.78 17.36 10.39
C VAL A 26 39.95 18.08 9.73
N SER A 27 39.98 18.15 8.40
CA SER A 27 41.04 18.84 7.66
C SER A 27 41.11 20.34 8.00
N LEU A 28 39.95 21.00 8.10
CA LEU A 28 39.83 22.38 8.54
C LEU A 28 40.33 22.56 9.99
N LEU A 29 40.03 21.64 10.91
CA LEU A 29 40.49 21.67 12.30
C LEU A 29 42.01 21.56 12.41
N PHE A 30 42.64 20.73 11.58
CA PHE A 30 44.10 20.60 11.51
C PHE A 30 44.78 21.83 10.89
N LEU A 31 44.12 22.52 9.95
CA LEU A 31 44.64 23.74 9.31
C LEU A 31 44.45 25.00 10.17
N LEU A 32 43.48 24.99 11.09
CA LEU A 32 43.14 26.14 11.92
C LEU A 32 44.32 26.66 12.77
N PRO A 33 45.12 25.84 13.47
CA PRO A 33 46.28 26.31 14.22
C PRO A 33 47.30 27.04 13.35
N SER A 34 47.62 26.50 12.17
CA SER A 34 48.58 27.12 11.23
C SER A 34 48.08 28.43 10.64
N ILE A 35 46.77 28.56 10.44
CA ILE A 35 46.14 29.81 10.02
C ILE A 35 46.19 30.83 11.16
N LEU A 36 45.88 30.41 12.40
CA LEU A 36 45.93 31.26 13.59
C LEU A 36 47.34 31.76 13.90
N GLU A 37 48.37 30.97 13.62
CA GLU A 37 49.77 31.33 13.85
C GLU A 37 50.23 32.48 12.93
N LYS A 38 49.63 32.65 11.75
CA LYS A 38 49.96 33.74 10.81
C LYS A 38 49.40 35.10 11.20
N PHE A 39 48.47 35.17 12.14
CA PHE A 39 47.92 36.44 12.61
C PHE A 39 48.66 36.92 13.86
N SER A 40 49.22 38.12 13.82
CA SER A 40 49.91 38.73 14.97
C SER A 40 48.95 39.32 16.01
N SER A 41 47.72 39.65 15.61
CA SER A 41 46.71 40.27 16.47
C SER A 41 45.77 39.22 17.08
N GLU A 42 45.64 39.23 18.42
CA GLU A 42 44.69 38.36 19.13
C GLU A 42 43.23 38.58 18.72
N ASN A 43 42.86 39.83 18.41
CA ASN A 43 41.51 40.17 17.96
C ASN A 43 41.17 39.50 16.61
N LEU A 44 42.12 39.46 15.68
CA LEU A 44 41.96 38.77 14.39
C LEU A 44 41.87 37.25 14.58
N LYS A 45 42.66 36.66 15.48
CA LYS A 45 42.56 35.24 15.84
C LYS A 45 41.17 34.89 16.37
N LEU A 46 40.61 35.73 17.23
CA LEU A 46 39.29 35.53 17.81
C LEU A 46 38.17 35.60 16.76
N ILE A 47 38.24 36.57 15.84
CA ILE A 47 37.29 36.69 14.72
C ILE A 47 37.34 35.44 13.83
N VAL A 48 38.54 34.97 13.48
CA VAL A 48 38.72 33.74 12.67
C VAL A 48 38.15 32.52 13.39
N LEU A 49 38.37 32.41 14.70
CA LEU A 49 37.81 31.32 15.52
C LEU A 49 36.26 31.34 15.54
N VAL A 50 35.66 32.53 15.68
CA VAL A 50 34.19 32.70 15.67
C VAL A 50 33.59 32.38 14.30
N LEU A 51 34.21 32.86 13.22
CA LEU A 51 33.76 32.55 11.86
C LEU A 51 33.85 31.05 11.57
N PHE A 52 34.93 30.42 12.00
CA PHE A 52 35.17 29.00 11.82
C PHE A 52 34.16 28.14 12.60
N THR A 53 33.93 28.45 13.88
CA THR A 53 32.93 27.74 14.70
C THR A 53 31.52 27.94 14.15
N GLY A 54 31.17 29.13 13.67
CA GLY A 54 29.89 29.40 12.98
C GLY A 54 29.70 28.59 11.70
N LEU A 55 30.77 28.41 10.92
CA LEU A 55 30.75 27.60 9.69
C LEU A 55 30.55 26.10 10.00
N ILE A 56 31.24 25.58 11.02
CA ILE A 56 31.04 24.20 11.51
C ILE A 56 29.60 23.99 11.94
N LEU A 57 29.05 24.89 12.74
CA LEU A 57 27.70 24.79 13.27
C LEU A 57 26.65 24.80 12.13
N SER A 58 26.87 25.64 11.12
CA SER A 58 25.98 25.76 9.95
C SER A 58 25.97 24.47 9.10
N ILE A 59 27.14 23.86 8.89
CA ILE A 59 27.26 22.59 8.16
C ILE A 59 26.62 21.44 8.94
N ALA A 60 26.88 21.37 10.26
CA ALA A 60 26.27 20.36 11.13
C ALA A 60 24.74 20.48 11.17
N TRP A 61 24.22 21.70 11.26
CA TRP A 61 22.78 21.96 11.20
C TRP A 61 22.17 21.56 9.86
N LEU A 62 22.83 21.89 8.74
CA LEU A 62 22.36 21.53 7.39
C LEU A 62 22.34 20.01 7.18
N ALA A 63 23.36 19.29 7.66
CA ALA A 63 23.43 17.83 7.60
C ALA A 63 22.28 17.20 8.41
N THR A 64 22.10 17.66 9.65
CA THR A 64 21.05 17.15 10.56
C THR A 64 19.65 17.41 9.98
N TYR A 65 19.42 18.60 9.40
CA TYR A 65 18.16 18.96 8.77
C TYR A 65 17.85 18.09 7.54
N LYS A 66 18.84 17.86 6.66
CA LYS A 66 18.66 16.98 5.49
C LYS A 66 18.34 15.54 5.88
N ASN A 67 19.04 14.99 6.86
CA ASN A 67 18.78 13.63 7.34
C ASN A 67 17.39 13.50 7.94
N LYS A 68 16.98 14.46 8.79
CA LYS A 68 15.64 14.46 9.39
C LYS A 68 14.55 14.57 8.33
N LYS A 69 14.78 15.34 7.26
CA LYS A 69 13.86 15.44 6.12
C LYS A 69 13.76 14.11 5.36
N ILE A 70 14.89 13.50 5.02
CA ILE A 70 14.93 12.20 4.32
C ILE A 70 14.25 11.10 5.15
N GLU A 71 14.47 11.08 6.46
CA GLU A 71 13.83 10.11 7.37
C GLU A 71 12.31 10.31 7.42
N ASN A 72 11.84 11.56 7.50
CA ASN A 72 10.42 11.87 7.46
C ASN A 72 9.78 11.47 6.12
N ASP A 73 10.43 11.75 5.00
CA ASP A 73 9.94 11.37 3.66
C ASP A 73 9.86 9.84 3.52
N ARG A 74 10.85 9.10 4.05
CA ARG A 74 10.80 7.63 4.12
C ARG A 74 9.65 7.12 4.98
N LYS A 75 9.44 7.70 6.17
CA LYS A 75 8.32 7.34 7.07
C LYS A 75 6.96 7.62 6.41
N LEU A 76 6.83 8.76 5.73
CA LEU A 76 5.63 9.12 4.97
C LEU A 76 5.37 8.12 3.84
N LYS A 77 6.40 7.75 3.08
CA LYS A 77 6.29 6.76 2.01
C LYS A 77 5.82 5.40 2.54
N ILE A 78 6.45 4.88 3.60
CA ILE A 78 6.06 3.60 4.22
C ILE A 78 4.63 3.67 4.76
N SER A 79 4.25 4.77 5.40
CA SER A 79 2.88 4.98 5.89
C SER A 79 1.87 4.97 4.76
N PHE A 80 2.19 5.59 3.62
CA PHE A 80 1.33 5.62 2.44
C PHE A 80 1.17 4.23 1.82
N GLU A 81 2.26 3.48 1.65
CA GLU A 81 2.24 2.11 1.13
C GLU A 81 1.40 1.18 2.03
N ASN A 82 1.56 1.27 3.35
CA ASN A 82 0.77 0.51 4.31
C ASN A 82 -0.72 0.88 4.26
N LYS A 83 -1.06 2.17 4.14
CA LYS A 83 -2.44 2.61 3.96
C LYS A 83 -3.04 2.11 2.65
N LEU A 84 -2.26 2.14 1.56
CA LEU A 84 -2.69 1.66 0.25
C LEU A 84 -2.93 0.14 0.27
N ARG A 85 -2.07 -0.62 0.96
CA ARG A 85 -2.22 -2.06 1.19
C ARG A 85 -3.49 -2.35 1.99
N ALA A 86 -3.70 -1.65 3.11
CA ALA A 86 -4.89 -1.82 3.94
C ALA A 86 -6.21 -1.48 3.21
N LEU A 87 -6.22 -0.41 2.40
CA LEU A 87 -7.39 -0.06 1.57
C LEU A 87 -7.68 -1.14 0.53
N ARG A 88 -6.66 -1.70 -0.10
CA ARG A 88 -6.80 -2.78 -1.09
C ARG A 88 -7.33 -4.07 -0.45
N ASP A 89 -6.78 -4.48 0.69
CA ASP A 89 -7.22 -5.69 1.39
C ASP A 89 -8.69 -5.53 1.85
N ARG A 90 -9.06 -4.35 2.34
CA ARG A 90 -10.45 -4.02 2.70
C ARG A 90 -11.39 -4.01 1.49
N GLU A 91 -10.95 -3.48 0.34
CA GLU A 91 -11.73 -3.52 -0.90
C GLU A 91 -11.94 -4.96 -1.37
N ALA A 92 -10.90 -5.80 -1.32
CA ALA A 92 -11.02 -7.21 -1.65
C ALA A 92 -11.98 -7.97 -0.72
N GLU A 93 -11.96 -7.68 0.58
CA GLU A 93 -12.89 -8.26 1.56
C GLU A 93 -14.34 -7.86 1.29
N LEU A 94 -14.61 -6.56 1.10
CA LEU A 94 -15.95 -6.04 0.81
C LEU A 94 -16.51 -6.62 -0.51
N MET A 95 -15.66 -6.72 -1.54
CA MET A 95 -16.03 -7.31 -2.82
C MET A 95 -16.33 -8.82 -2.69
N GLY A 96 -15.58 -9.54 -1.87
CA GLY A 96 -15.84 -10.95 -1.58
C GLY A 96 -17.16 -11.17 -0.82
N GLU A 97 -17.49 -10.29 0.12
CA GLU A 97 -18.78 -10.31 0.82
C GLU A 97 -19.95 -10.00 -0.14
N GLU A 98 -19.80 -9.00 -0.99
CA GLU A 98 -20.79 -8.66 -2.02
C GLU A 98 -21.02 -9.83 -3.00
N GLN A 99 -19.94 -10.49 -3.43
CA GLN A 99 -20.00 -11.68 -4.30
C GLN A 99 -20.76 -12.84 -3.64
N LYS A 100 -20.50 -13.10 -2.36
CA LYS A 100 -21.20 -14.13 -1.58
C LYS A 100 -22.69 -13.84 -1.48
N ASN A 101 -23.05 -12.60 -1.16
CA ASN A 101 -24.44 -12.14 -1.06
C ASN A 101 -25.16 -12.25 -2.41
N LEU A 102 -24.53 -11.80 -3.50
CA LEU A 102 -25.06 -11.93 -4.86
C LEU A 102 -25.31 -13.39 -5.25
N THR A 103 -24.36 -14.28 -4.94
CA THR A 103 -24.47 -15.72 -5.20
C THR A 103 -25.66 -16.33 -4.45
N GLU A 104 -25.83 -15.99 -3.17
CA GLU A 104 -26.95 -16.46 -2.35
C GLU A 104 -28.31 -15.97 -2.90
N VAL A 105 -28.40 -14.70 -3.29
CA VAL A 105 -29.61 -14.13 -3.89
C VAL A 105 -29.96 -14.83 -5.20
N ILE A 106 -28.99 -15.07 -6.09
CA ILE A 106 -29.19 -15.80 -7.35
C ILE A 106 -29.69 -17.22 -7.07
N GLN A 107 -29.09 -17.94 -6.10
CA GLN A 107 -29.52 -19.29 -5.72
C GLN A 107 -30.96 -19.31 -5.20
N ARG A 108 -31.34 -18.36 -4.34
CA ARG A 108 -32.72 -18.21 -3.83
C ARG A 108 -33.71 -17.91 -4.95
N LEU A 109 -33.38 -17.01 -5.87
CA LEU A 109 -34.23 -16.69 -7.02
C LEU A 109 -34.45 -17.90 -7.93
N ARG A 110 -33.38 -18.68 -8.20
CA ARG A 110 -33.48 -19.94 -8.97
C ARG A 110 -34.37 -20.96 -8.26
N PHE A 111 -34.21 -21.13 -6.95
CA PHE A 111 -35.02 -22.04 -6.15
C PHE A 111 -36.51 -21.68 -6.20
N ILE A 112 -36.85 -20.40 -5.96
CA ILE A 112 -38.24 -19.91 -6.03
C ILE A 112 -38.81 -20.12 -7.44
N SER A 113 -38.05 -19.80 -8.49
CA SER A 113 -38.47 -19.99 -9.88
C SER A 113 -38.78 -21.46 -10.19
N ASN A 114 -37.97 -22.39 -9.67
CA ASN A 114 -38.18 -23.83 -9.84
C ASN A 114 -39.41 -24.32 -9.05
N GLN A 115 -39.61 -23.84 -7.82
CA GLN A 115 -40.79 -24.15 -7.02
C GLN A 115 -42.08 -23.73 -7.72
N VAL A 116 -42.12 -22.49 -8.23
CA VAL A 116 -43.27 -21.95 -8.95
C VAL A 116 -43.59 -22.79 -10.20
N THR A 117 -42.56 -23.21 -10.94
CA THR A 117 -42.71 -24.12 -12.10
C THR A 117 -43.30 -25.46 -11.67
N THR A 118 -42.75 -26.06 -10.62
CA THR A 118 -43.18 -27.37 -10.11
C THR A 118 -44.63 -27.34 -9.62
N CYS A 119 -45.05 -26.27 -8.94
CA CYS A 119 -46.43 -26.09 -8.49
C CYS A 119 -47.39 -25.97 -9.68
N LEU A 120 -47.04 -25.19 -10.70
CA LEU A 120 -47.82 -25.09 -11.95
C LEU A 120 -47.96 -26.42 -12.67
N GLU A 121 -46.89 -27.20 -12.77
CA GLU A 121 -46.92 -28.53 -13.38
C GLU A 121 -47.80 -29.50 -12.60
N ARG A 122 -47.82 -29.40 -11.27
CA ARG A 122 -48.68 -30.22 -10.40
C ARG A 122 -50.15 -29.83 -10.56
N SER A 123 -50.49 -28.55 -10.49
CA SER A 123 -51.88 -28.09 -10.64
C SER A 123 -52.41 -28.33 -12.06
N ASN A 124 -51.58 -28.22 -13.11
CA ASN A 124 -52.00 -28.53 -14.47
C ASN A 124 -52.37 -30.03 -14.68
N LYS A 125 -51.82 -30.92 -13.84
CA LYS A 125 -52.17 -32.35 -13.84
C LYS A 125 -53.48 -32.64 -13.09
N ASN A 126 -53.95 -31.74 -12.23
CA ASN A 126 -55.18 -31.91 -11.47
C ASN A 126 -56.39 -31.39 -12.28
N LEU A 127 -57.31 -32.27 -12.66
CA LEU A 127 -58.43 -31.95 -13.57
C LEU A 127 -59.37 -30.87 -13.02
N SER A 128 -59.52 -30.79 -11.69
CA SER A 128 -60.36 -29.79 -11.01
C SER A 128 -59.76 -28.38 -10.99
N GLU A 129 -58.46 -28.22 -11.24
CA GLU A 129 -57.74 -26.94 -11.17
C GLU A 129 -57.39 -26.37 -12.56
N ARG A 130 -57.71 -27.09 -13.65
CA ARG A 130 -57.22 -26.78 -15.00
C ARG A 130 -57.67 -25.45 -15.57
N GLU A 131 -58.92 -25.02 -15.32
CA GLU A 131 -59.41 -23.71 -15.78
C GLU A 131 -58.72 -22.55 -15.05
N GLU A 132 -58.55 -22.66 -13.74
CA GLU A 132 -57.81 -21.67 -12.94
C GLU A 132 -56.33 -21.62 -13.35
N VAL A 133 -55.71 -22.77 -13.60
CA VAL A 133 -54.32 -22.89 -14.07
C VAL A 133 -54.15 -22.31 -15.47
N ALA A 134 -55.09 -22.54 -16.39
CA ALA A 134 -55.04 -21.97 -17.74
C ALA A 134 -55.07 -20.42 -17.71
N THR A 135 -55.78 -19.85 -16.73
CA THR A 135 -55.90 -18.41 -16.53
C THR A 135 -54.65 -17.82 -15.87
N LEU A 136 -54.04 -18.54 -14.92
CA LEU A 136 -52.84 -18.10 -14.18
C LEU A 136 -51.51 -18.33 -14.93
N LYS A 137 -51.45 -19.32 -15.83
CA LYS A 137 -50.24 -19.70 -16.56
C LYS A 137 -49.55 -18.55 -17.30
N PRO A 138 -50.25 -17.64 -18.02
CA PRO A 138 -49.61 -16.51 -18.71
C PRO A 138 -48.93 -15.54 -17.74
N VAL A 139 -49.59 -15.25 -16.60
CA VAL A 139 -49.06 -14.34 -15.56
C VAL A 139 -47.79 -14.92 -14.95
N VAL A 140 -47.80 -16.21 -14.63
CA VAL A 140 -46.64 -16.86 -14.04
C VAL A 140 -45.49 -16.99 -15.03
N LEU A 141 -45.76 -17.27 -16.30
CA LEU A 141 -44.73 -17.27 -17.34
C LEU A 141 -44.07 -15.89 -17.51
N ASP A 142 -44.85 -14.80 -17.39
CA ASP A 142 -44.29 -13.45 -17.43
C ASP A 142 -43.43 -13.15 -16.18
N VAL A 143 -43.90 -13.52 -14.98
CA VAL A 143 -43.10 -13.41 -13.75
C VAL A 143 -41.81 -14.23 -13.86
N GLN A 144 -41.86 -15.44 -14.41
CA GLN A 144 -40.68 -16.27 -14.64
C GLN A 144 -39.70 -15.64 -15.64
N LYS A 145 -40.23 -15.02 -16.71
CA LYS A 145 -39.42 -14.26 -17.67
C LYS A 145 -38.71 -13.09 -16.99
N GLN A 146 -39.40 -12.33 -16.15
CA GLN A 146 -38.82 -11.22 -15.38
C GLN A 146 -37.76 -11.71 -14.39
N VAL A 147 -38.03 -12.78 -13.63
CA VAL A 147 -37.06 -13.39 -12.70
C VAL A 147 -35.82 -13.86 -13.46
N ARG A 148 -35.98 -14.48 -14.64
CA ARG A 148 -34.84 -14.89 -15.48
C ARG A 148 -34.01 -13.69 -15.95
N GLN A 149 -34.65 -12.59 -16.35
CA GLN A 149 -33.94 -11.35 -16.71
C GLN A 149 -33.18 -10.75 -15.52
N ILE A 150 -33.76 -10.79 -14.33
CA ILE A 150 -33.10 -10.33 -13.09
C ILE A 150 -31.88 -11.22 -12.80
N ILE A 151 -32.03 -12.54 -12.86
CA ILE A 151 -30.93 -13.49 -12.66
C ILE A 151 -29.78 -13.21 -13.63
N VAL A 152 -30.06 -13.06 -14.93
CA VAL A 152 -29.03 -12.75 -15.94
C VAL A 152 -28.31 -11.44 -15.62
N LYS A 153 -29.04 -10.39 -15.22
CA LYS A 153 -28.41 -9.11 -14.82
C LYS A 153 -27.52 -9.26 -13.59
N LEU A 154 -27.93 -10.07 -12.61
CA LEU A 154 -27.15 -10.34 -11.40
C LEU A 154 -25.92 -11.20 -11.70
N GLU A 155 -26.02 -12.18 -12.60
CA GLU A 155 -24.91 -13.02 -13.05
C GLU A 155 -23.84 -12.22 -13.80
N VAL A 156 -24.25 -11.27 -14.66
CA VAL A 156 -23.30 -10.34 -15.32
C VAL A 156 -22.58 -9.48 -14.28
N LYS A 157 -23.29 -8.95 -13.28
CA LYS A 157 -22.66 -8.20 -12.18
C LYS A 157 -21.68 -9.07 -11.39
N LEU A 158 -22.04 -10.33 -11.12
CA LEU A 158 -21.17 -11.29 -10.45
C LEU A 158 -19.87 -11.50 -11.25
N GLN A 159 -19.96 -11.77 -12.54
CA GLN A 159 -18.78 -11.93 -13.41
C GLN A 159 -17.89 -10.69 -13.45
N THR A 160 -18.45 -9.49 -13.46
CA THR A 160 -17.64 -8.26 -13.38
C THR A 160 -16.95 -8.10 -12.03
N SER A 161 -17.57 -8.56 -10.95
CA SER A 161 -16.95 -8.59 -9.61
C SER A 161 -15.81 -9.61 -9.55
N ASP A 162 -16.03 -10.81 -10.10
CA ASP A 162 -15.02 -11.89 -10.18
C ASP A 162 -13.76 -11.42 -10.91
N ASN A 163 -13.92 -10.73 -12.03
CA ASN A 163 -12.80 -10.16 -12.78
C ASN A 163 -12.04 -9.11 -11.96
N ARG A 164 -12.75 -8.20 -11.28
CA ARG A 164 -12.12 -7.18 -10.43
C ARG A 164 -11.37 -7.78 -9.24
N ILE A 165 -11.91 -8.83 -8.60
CA ILE A 165 -11.22 -9.54 -7.51
C ILE A 165 -9.93 -10.19 -8.03
N ASN A 166 -9.99 -10.85 -9.18
CA ASN A 166 -8.81 -11.45 -9.81
C ASN A 166 -7.75 -10.41 -10.17
N ASP A 167 -8.15 -9.24 -10.67
CA ASP A 167 -7.24 -8.13 -10.95
C ASP A 167 -6.58 -7.58 -9.67
N LEU A 168 -7.36 -7.42 -8.58
CA LEU A 168 -6.85 -6.99 -7.26
C LEU A 168 -5.88 -8.01 -6.67
N MET A 169 -6.17 -9.30 -6.81
CA MET A 169 -5.30 -10.41 -6.38
C MET A 169 -4.02 -10.48 -7.23
N GLY A 170 -4.13 -10.33 -8.56
CA GLY A 170 -2.97 -10.25 -9.46
C GLY A 170 -2.06 -9.06 -9.15
N ALA A 171 -2.65 -7.91 -8.82
CA ALA A 171 -1.90 -6.75 -8.34
C ALA A 171 -1.18 -7.06 -7.01
N LYS A 172 -1.81 -7.75 -6.06
CA LYS A 172 -1.17 -8.17 -4.79
C LYS A 172 0.10 -8.99 -5.06
N THR A 173 0.04 -9.98 -5.95
CA THR A 173 1.20 -10.79 -6.33
C THR A 173 2.31 -9.96 -6.96
N LEU A 174 1.98 -8.95 -7.76
CA LEU A 174 2.98 -8.02 -8.35
C LEU A 174 3.66 -7.15 -7.28
N PHE A 175 2.91 -6.66 -6.30
CA PHE A 175 3.47 -5.89 -5.18
C PHE A 175 4.37 -6.75 -4.28
N GLU A 176 3.98 -8.00 -3.99
CA GLU A 176 4.80 -8.94 -3.21
C GLU A 176 6.12 -9.25 -3.93
N LYS A 177 6.08 -9.54 -5.24
CA LYS A 177 7.29 -9.71 -6.07
C LYS A 177 8.15 -8.46 -6.11
N SER A 178 7.55 -7.27 -6.15
CA SER A 178 8.28 -6.00 -6.09
C SER A 178 8.99 -5.82 -4.76
N ASP A 179 8.35 -6.17 -3.63
CA ASP A 179 8.96 -6.15 -2.30
C ASP A 179 10.13 -7.14 -2.19
N GLU A 180 9.99 -8.33 -2.77
CA GLU A 180 11.06 -9.34 -2.83
C GLU A 180 12.27 -8.85 -3.64
N ILE A 181 12.04 -8.26 -4.82
CA ILE A 181 13.10 -7.69 -5.65
C ILE A 181 13.78 -6.52 -4.92
N ALA A 182 13.01 -5.64 -4.28
CA ALA A 182 13.56 -4.52 -3.51
C ALA A 182 14.45 -5.01 -2.35
N LYS A 183 14.00 -6.05 -1.61
CA LYS A 183 14.80 -6.69 -0.56
C LYS A 183 16.08 -7.32 -1.12
N ALA A 184 15.99 -8.01 -2.26
CA ALA A 184 17.14 -8.62 -2.91
C ALA A 184 18.17 -7.56 -3.37
N ILE A 185 17.72 -6.43 -3.92
CA ILE A 185 18.60 -5.33 -4.33
C ILE A 185 19.30 -4.70 -3.12
N ILE A 186 18.58 -4.48 -2.01
CA ILE A 186 19.14 -3.92 -0.77
C ILE A 186 20.19 -4.89 -0.19
N SER A 187 19.85 -6.18 -0.08
CA SER A 187 20.77 -7.22 0.39
C SER A 187 22.02 -7.36 -0.49
N SER A 188 21.89 -7.19 -1.82
CA SER A 188 23.04 -7.25 -2.74
C SER A 188 23.98 -6.04 -2.64
N LYS A 189 23.50 -4.90 -2.14
CA LYS A 189 24.31 -3.68 -1.96
C LYS A 189 25.10 -3.68 -0.64
N GLU A 190 24.78 -4.56 0.30
CA GLU A 190 25.59 -4.80 1.51
C GLU A 190 26.78 -5.76 1.25
N LEU A 191 26.87 -6.34 0.04
CA LEU A 191 27.90 -7.31 -0.38
C LEU A 191 28.96 -6.75 -1.35
N LYS A 192 29.07 -5.42 -1.52
CA LYS A 192 30.11 -4.77 -2.34
C LYS A 192 30.90 -3.73 -1.58
#